data_AF-A0A2E3A6Y7-F1
#
_entry.id   AF-A0A2E3A6Y7-F1
#
_cell.length_a   1.000
_cell.length_b   1.000
_cell.length_c   1.000
_cell.angle_alpha   90.00
_cell.angle_beta   90.00
_cell.angle_gamma   90.00
#
_symmetry.space_group_name_H-M   'P 1'
#
loop_
_entity.id
_entity.type
_entity.pdbx_description
1 polymer ?
#
loop_
_entity_poly.entity_id
_entity_poly.type
_entity_poly.pdbx_seq_one_letter_code
_entity_poly.pdbx_strand_id
1 'polypeptide(L)'
;MIFEVKKNKQKLGHSIFSHQLHLDAGSTCKNCHNDKVFKRERKLGNNKFTMKDIMEGKACGACHNGRTVIKNKTIFHPKNNCKRCHSATFRKKRR
;
A
#
# COMPACT_ATOMS: atom_id res chain seq x y z
N MET A 1 -14.29 19.08 30.68
CA MET A 1 -13.70 19.78 29.52
C MET A 1 -13.47 18.74 28.43
N ILE A 2 -14.25 18.80 27.35
CA ILE A 2 -14.10 17.90 26.21
C ILE A 2 -12.96 18.42 25.33
N PHE A 3 -11.81 17.75 25.36
CA PHE A 3 -10.70 18.07 24.46
C PHE A 3 -11.05 17.56 23.06
N GLU A 4 -11.47 18.46 22.19
CA GLU A 4 -11.70 18.15 20.78
C GLU A 4 -10.35 17.91 20.08
N VAL A 5 -10.00 16.65 19.84
CA VAL A 5 -8.78 16.28 19.10
C VAL A 5 -9.00 16.60 17.62
N LYS A 6 -8.61 17.80 17.18
CA LYS A 6 -8.50 18.14 15.76
C LYS A 6 -7.45 17.23 15.12
N LYS A 7 -7.89 16.20 14.38
CA LYS A 7 -7.02 15.31 13.59
C LYS A 7 -6.23 16.13 12.57
N ASN A 8 -4.98 16.45 12.90
CA ASN A 8 -4.06 17.03 11.94
C ASN A 8 -3.72 15.96 10.89
N LYS A 9 -4.13 16.17 9.63
CA LYS A 9 -3.78 15.27 8.52
C LYS A 9 -2.27 15.37 8.33
N GLN A 10 -1.52 14.45 8.94
CA GLN A 10 -0.09 14.34 8.72
C GLN A 10 0.15 14.24 7.20
N LYS A 11 0.98 15.14 6.67
CA LYS A 11 1.36 15.15 5.26
C LYS A 11 2.32 13.98 5.04
N LEU A 12 1.78 12.80 4.81
CA LEU A 12 2.58 11.62 4.52
C LEU A 12 3.27 11.78 3.17
N GLY A 13 4.47 11.20 3.05
CA GLY A 13 5.17 11.08 1.78
C GLY A 13 4.37 10.29 0.74
N HIS A 14 4.82 10.33 -0.50
CA HIS A 14 4.28 9.52 -1.57
C HIS A 14 4.56 8.04 -1.29
N SER A 15 3.61 7.18 -1.69
CA SER A 15 3.79 5.74 -1.60
C SER A 15 4.67 5.23 -2.73
N ILE A 16 5.69 4.44 -2.41
CA ILE A 16 6.50 3.73 -3.42
C ILE A 16 6.10 2.26 -3.44
N PHE A 17 6.00 1.68 -4.64
CA PHE A 17 5.80 0.25 -4.84
C PHE A 17 7.01 -0.34 -5.60
N SER A 18 7.50 -1.49 -5.16
CA SER A 18 8.60 -2.22 -5.81
C SER A 18 8.16 -3.61 -6.19
N HIS A 19 8.18 -3.93 -7.49
CA HIS A 19 7.91 -5.28 -7.98
C HIS A 19 8.93 -6.29 -7.45
N GLN A 20 10.22 -5.92 -7.46
CA GLN A 20 11.32 -6.79 -7.04
C GLN A 20 11.10 -7.32 -5.62
N LEU A 21 10.80 -6.44 -4.66
CA LEU A 21 10.56 -6.84 -3.27
C LEU A 21 9.41 -7.83 -3.12
N HIS A 22 8.35 -7.69 -3.91
CA HIS A 22 7.20 -8.59 -3.84
C HIS A 22 7.47 -9.93 -4.52
N LEU A 23 8.21 -9.93 -5.63
CA LEU A 23 8.61 -11.16 -6.34
C LEU A 23 9.60 -11.98 -5.50
N ASP A 24 10.58 -11.34 -4.87
CA ASP A 24 11.56 -12.00 -3.99
C ASP A 24 10.86 -12.61 -2.77
N ALA A 25 9.89 -11.88 -2.21
CA ALA A 25 9.03 -12.37 -1.14
C ALA A 25 8.16 -13.58 -1.55
N GLY A 26 8.07 -13.91 -2.84
CA GLY A 26 7.38 -15.11 -3.35
C GLY A 26 6.05 -14.85 -4.03
N SER A 27 5.71 -13.61 -4.31
CA SER A 27 4.55 -13.31 -5.16
C SER A 27 4.88 -13.56 -6.62
N THR A 28 3.88 -13.88 -7.42
CA THR A 28 3.97 -13.98 -8.88
C THR A 28 3.13 -12.89 -9.54
N CYS A 29 3.35 -12.66 -10.84
CA CYS A 29 2.61 -11.66 -11.62
C CYS A 29 1.09 -11.83 -11.51
N LYS A 30 0.60 -13.07 -11.50
CA LYS A 30 -0.83 -13.42 -11.46
C LYS A 30 -1.46 -13.17 -10.08
N ASN A 31 -0.67 -13.14 -9.00
CA ASN A 31 -1.18 -12.83 -7.67
C ASN A 31 -1.66 -11.38 -7.56
N CYS A 32 -1.03 -10.46 -8.31
CA CYS A 32 -1.37 -9.04 -8.30
C CYS A 32 -2.21 -8.61 -9.50
N HIS A 33 -1.85 -9.04 -10.71
CA HIS A 33 -2.54 -8.66 -11.95
C HIS A 33 -3.68 -9.62 -12.26
N ASN A 34 -4.84 -9.32 -11.71
CA ASN A 34 -6.07 -10.09 -11.84
C ASN A 34 -7.29 -9.18 -11.65
N ASP A 35 -8.49 -9.74 -11.70
CA ASP A 35 -9.70 -8.92 -11.65
C ASP A 35 -10.05 -8.47 -10.20
N LYS A 36 -9.28 -8.89 -9.19
CA LYS A 36 -9.55 -8.64 -7.76
C LYS A 36 -8.58 -7.66 -7.09
N VAL A 37 -7.29 -7.68 -7.44
CA VAL A 37 -6.23 -6.94 -6.71
C VAL A 37 -5.80 -5.70 -7.49
N PHE A 38 -5.21 -5.88 -8.67
CA PHE A 38 -4.91 -4.81 -9.62
C PHE A 38 -5.26 -5.29 -11.02
N LYS A 39 -5.83 -4.39 -11.83
CA LYS A 39 -6.18 -4.69 -13.23
C LYS A 39 -5.03 -5.41 -13.95
N ARG A 40 -5.42 -6.35 -14.83
CA ARG A 40 -4.48 -7.07 -15.70
C ARG A 40 -3.68 -6.13 -16.59
N GLU A 41 -4.29 -5.01 -16.98
CA GLU A 41 -3.63 -3.89 -17.63
C GLU A 41 -2.51 -3.32 -16.74
N ARG A 42 -1.25 -3.59 -17.08
CA ARG A 42 -0.06 -3.21 -16.28
C ARG A 42 0.34 -1.74 -16.49
N LYS A 43 -0.63 -0.85 -16.49
CA LYS A 43 -0.43 0.60 -16.72
C LYS A 43 -0.47 1.37 -15.41
N LEU A 44 0.56 2.18 -15.18
CA LEU A 44 0.63 3.06 -14.01
C LEU A 44 -0.55 4.04 -14.01
N GLY A 45 -1.19 4.22 -12.85
CA GLY A 45 -2.33 5.12 -12.68
C GLY A 45 -3.69 4.56 -13.10
N ASN A 46 -3.76 3.32 -13.63
CA ASN A 46 -5.03 2.72 -14.05
C ASN A 46 -5.87 2.13 -12.89
N ASN A 47 -5.25 1.98 -11.72
CA ASN A 47 -5.89 1.54 -10.48
C ASN A 47 -6.03 2.76 -9.57
N LYS A 48 -7.27 3.16 -9.28
CA LYS A 48 -7.59 4.23 -8.32
C LYS A 48 -8.20 3.60 -7.07
N PHE A 49 -7.58 3.84 -5.92
CA PHE A 49 -8.04 3.35 -4.63
C PHE A 49 -7.58 4.31 -3.54
N THR A 50 -8.27 4.25 -2.40
CA THR A 50 -7.99 5.07 -1.22
C THR A 50 -7.39 4.23 -0.11
N MET A 51 -6.90 4.88 0.95
CA MET A 51 -6.47 4.16 2.15
C MET A 51 -7.65 3.41 2.83
N LYS A 52 -8.88 3.91 2.68
CA LYS A 52 -10.09 3.22 3.17
C LYS A 52 -10.25 1.88 2.44
N ASP A 53 -10.12 1.88 1.12
CA ASP A 53 -10.19 0.65 0.32
C ASP A 53 -9.12 -0.37 0.74
N ILE A 54 -7.91 0.11 1.06
CA ILE A 54 -6.83 -0.75 1.58
C ILE A 54 -7.21 -1.34 2.94
N MET A 55 -7.79 -0.56 3.86
CA MET A 55 -8.25 -1.09 5.15
C MET A 55 -9.39 -2.12 4.99
N GLU A 56 -10.18 -2.01 3.93
CA GLU A 56 -11.24 -2.96 3.57
C GLU A 56 -10.71 -4.20 2.82
N GLY A 57 -9.40 -4.33 2.62
CA GLY A 57 -8.79 -5.50 1.99
C GLY A 57 -8.68 -5.43 0.46
N LYS A 58 -8.89 -4.26 -0.16
CA LYS A 58 -8.71 -4.06 -1.59
C LYS A 58 -7.28 -3.63 -1.92
N ALA A 59 -6.86 -3.81 -3.18
CA ALA A 59 -5.53 -3.43 -3.67
C ALA A 59 -4.41 -3.96 -2.75
N CYS A 60 -3.61 -3.07 -2.15
CA CYS A 60 -2.54 -3.45 -1.20
C CYS A 60 -3.06 -4.27 -0.01
N GLY A 61 -4.29 -3.99 0.44
CA GLY A 61 -4.94 -4.64 1.57
C GLY A 61 -5.29 -6.11 1.33
N ALA A 62 -5.30 -6.58 0.07
CA ALA A 62 -5.56 -7.97 -0.24
C ALA A 62 -4.53 -8.92 0.39
N CYS A 63 -3.29 -8.44 0.53
CA CYS A 63 -2.19 -9.16 1.17
C CYS A 63 -1.71 -8.47 2.45
N HIS A 64 -1.63 -7.14 2.47
CA HIS A 64 -1.27 -6.39 3.68
C HIS A 64 -2.49 -6.29 4.61
N ASN A 65 -2.91 -7.40 5.19
CA ASN A 65 -4.04 -7.50 6.11
C ASN A 65 -3.65 -8.15 7.46
N GLY A 66 -2.35 -8.38 7.69
CA GLY A 66 -1.88 -9.02 8.92
C GLY A 66 -2.22 -10.51 9.04
N ARG A 67 -2.75 -11.13 7.98
CA ARG A 67 -3.21 -12.52 7.97
C ARG A 67 -2.67 -13.32 6.80
N THR A 68 -2.51 -12.70 5.63
CA THR A 68 -1.96 -13.36 4.44
C THR A 68 -0.53 -13.80 4.69
N VAL A 69 -0.24 -15.07 4.40
CA VAL A 69 1.09 -15.66 4.53
C VAL A 69 1.66 -15.89 3.13
N ILE A 70 2.90 -15.44 2.90
CA ILE A 70 3.66 -15.71 1.67
C ILE A 70 5.00 -16.28 2.09
N LYS A 71 5.38 -17.45 1.55
CA LYS A 71 6.62 -18.19 1.91
C LYS A 71 6.86 -18.25 3.42
N ASN A 72 5.85 -18.66 4.19
CA ASN A 72 5.89 -18.79 5.65
C ASN A 72 6.03 -17.47 6.45
N LYS A 73 5.78 -16.32 5.82
CA LYS A 73 5.79 -15.01 6.49
C LYS A 73 4.45 -14.33 6.40
N THR A 74 3.87 -13.99 7.56
CA THR A 74 2.68 -13.14 7.63
C THR A 74 3.02 -11.73 7.18
N ILE A 75 2.29 -11.24 6.20
CA ILE A 75 2.48 -9.90 5.64
C ILE A 75 1.83 -8.88 6.59
N PHE A 76 2.56 -7.80 6.89
CA PHE A 76 2.14 -6.81 7.88
C PHE A 76 0.82 -6.12 7.53
N HIS A 77 0.07 -5.73 8.55
CA HIS A 77 -1.11 -4.87 8.40
C HIS A 77 -0.69 -3.39 8.27
N PRO A 78 -1.30 -2.59 7.38
CA PRO A 78 -0.95 -1.19 7.12
C PRO A 78 -1.27 -0.24 8.27
N LYS A 79 -2.27 -0.58 9.11
CA LYS A 79 -2.52 0.09 10.41
C LYS A 79 -1.22 0.23 11.19
N ASN A 80 -0.87 1.47 11.54
CA ASN A 80 0.36 1.87 12.25
C ASN A 80 1.69 1.62 11.49
N ASN A 81 1.65 1.18 10.23
CA ASN A 81 2.83 0.91 9.41
C ASN A 81 2.98 1.91 8.24
N CYS A 82 2.48 3.13 8.40
CA CYS A 82 2.33 4.10 7.31
C CYS A 82 3.66 4.39 6.58
N LYS A 83 4.76 4.50 7.32
CA LYS A 83 6.10 4.79 6.78
C LYS A 83 6.67 3.69 5.89
N ARG A 84 6.13 2.45 5.95
CA ARG A 84 6.60 1.34 5.10
C ARG A 84 6.28 1.57 3.62
N CYS A 85 5.17 2.25 3.34
CA CYS A 85 4.79 2.60 1.98
C CYS A 85 5.09 4.08 1.69
N HIS A 86 4.73 4.97 2.62
CA HIS A 86 4.86 6.43 2.48
C HIS A 86 6.26 6.94 2.83
N SER A 87 7.27 6.46 2.12
CA SER A 87 8.67 6.76 2.36
C SER A 87 9.27 7.78 1.39
N ALA A 88 8.62 8.09 0.26
CA ALA A 88 9.09 9.10 -0.68
C ALA A 88 8.67 10.51 -0.28
N THR A 89 9.61 11.38 0.03
CA THR A 89 9.38 12.83 0.01
C THR A 89 9.94 13.39 -1.29
N PHE A 90 9.08 13.68 -2.28
CA PHE A 90 9.52 14.42 -3.47
C PHE A 90 9.82 15.85 -3.07
N ARG A 91 11.09 16.17 -2.88
CA ARG A 91 11.55 17.55 -2.76
C ARG A 91 11.65 18.08 -4.18
N LYS A 92 10.74 18.99 -4.56
CA LYS A 92 10.76 19.67 -5.86
C LYS A 92 12.17 20.26 -6.03
N LYS A 93 12.98 19.75 -6.96
CA LYS A 93 14.27 20.34 -7.29
C LYS A 93 13.94 21.74 -7.82
N ARG A 94 14.19 22.78 -7.01
CA ARG A 94 14.15 24.16 -7.50
C ARG A 94 15.25 24.21 -8.55
N ARG A 95 14.83 24.29 -9.81
CA ARG A 95 15.71 24.58 -10.93
C ARG A 95 16.00 26.07 -10.89
#